data_AF-A0AA84ZHB1-F1
#
_entry.id   AF-A0AA84ZHB1-F1
#
_cell.length_a   1.000
_cell.length_b   1.000
_cell.length_c   1.000
_cell.angle_alpha   90.00
_cell.angle_beta   90.00
_cell.angle_gamma   90.00
#
_symmetry.space_group_name_H-M   'P 1'
#
loop_
_entity.id
_entity.type
_entity.pdbx_description
1 polymer ?
#
loop_
_entity_poly.entity_id
_entity_poly.type
_entity_poly.pdbx_seq_one_letter_code
_entity_poly.pdbx_strand_id
1 'polypeptide(L)'
;MSVQSFQLSELEEKARASALKRVSDHFQKPEQLDKIDIIKSRFLNQKTATEAQLKMALYSQLDGSKVGLEKLDTALAESQTCRNRLIQLGSSLSGLSGLSQQLHELKNLSTKYSQLGAAMENMSYLVKAPETFEQARNYLESENLLEGHKLMQDLEGIRDELMFEVYRQKSMEDLDTLRAFFRELENLNDTFRHKIIVLGSRLTSAVITHNRFVVNCVRVIDREERTDANWRKRSEKHGFMPDGRPKQWKKLLFDSIFNTIKNKISSAESTWILTFSHKPSNPVPIHLKYSNVLYQGIEL
;
A
#
# COMPACT_ATOMS: atom_id res chain seq x y z
N MET A 1 69.08 -30.72 -20.84
CA MET A 1 67.99 -31.68 -21.12
C MET A 1 66.92 -31.46 -20.07
N SER A 2 65.71 -31.02 -20.47
CA SER A 2 64.68 -30.55 -19.53
C SER A 2 64.08 -31.71 -18.74
N VAL A 3 63.59 -31.45 -17.52
CA VAL A 3 62.97 -32.43 -16.61
C VAL A 3 61.90 -33.31 -17.28
N GLN A 4 61.24 -32.79 -18.33
CA GLN A 4 60.26 -33.51 -19.15
C GLN A 4 60.87 -34.69 -19.93
N SER A 5 62.14 -34.60 -20.38
CA SER A 5 62.78 -35.70 -21.11
C SER A 5 63.08 -36.90 -20.23
N PHE A 6 63.34 -36.66 -18.93
CA PHE A 6 63.59 -37.72 -17.96
C PHE A 6 62.29 -38.48 -17.61
N GLN A 7 61.20 -37.76 -17.38
CA GLN A 7 59.89 -38.35 -17.08
C GLN A 7 59.33 -39.18 -18.25
N LEU A 8 59.56 -38.73 -19.50
CA LEU A 8 59.17 -39.48 -20.68
C LEU A 8 59.93 -40.81 -20.77
N SER A 9 61.24 -40.77 -20.48
CA SER A 9 62.07 -41.98 -20.50
C SER A 9 61.65 -43.00 -19.43
N GLU A 10 61.28 -42.55 -18.23
CA GLU A 10 60.77 -43.44 -17.16
C GLU A 10 59.41 -44.07 -17.53
N LEU A 11 58.53 -43.30 -18.17
CA LEU A 11 57.25 -43.78 -18.67
C LEU A 11 57.43 -44.80 -19.80
N GLU A 12 58.39 -44.58 -20.70
CA GLU A 12 58.72 -45.55 -21.74
C GLU A 12 59.26 -46.87 -21.18
N GLU A 13 60.08 -46.81 -20.14
CA GLU A 13 60.62 -48.00 -19.48
C GLU A 13 59.52 -48.80 -18.78
N LYS A 14 58.63 -48.12 -18.04
CA LYS A 14 57.43 -48.75 -17.45
C LYS A 14 56.49 -49.32 -18.51
N ALA A 15 56.29 -48.61 -19.62
CA ALA A 15 55.47 -49.08 -20.74
C ALA A 15 56.08 -50.34 -21.38
N ARG A 16 57.40 -50.36 -21.57
CA ARG A 16 58.13 -51.54 -22.08
C ARG A 16 58.02 -52.74 -21.14
N ALA A 17 58.22 -52.54 -19.83
CA ALA A 17 58.08 -53.61 -18.85
C ALA A 17 56.64 -54.18 -18.81
N SER A 18 55.63 -53.31 -18.89
CA SER A 18 54.22 -53.70 -18.95
C SER A 18 53.86 -54.43 -20.26
N ALA A 19 54.41 -53.96 -21.39
CA ALA A 19 54.24 -54.62 -22.68
C ALA A 19 54.88 -56.02 -22.69
N LEU A 20 56.09 -56.17 -22.14
CA LEU A 20 56.78 -57.44 -22.01
C LEU A 20 55.95 -58.45 -21.19
N LYS A 21 55.41 -57.99 -20.05
CA LYS A 21 54.51 -58.79 -19.21
C LYS A 21 53.24 -59.20 -19.98
N ARG A 22 52.59 -58.26 -20.68
CA ARG A 22 51.40 -58.55 -21.51
C ARG A 22 51.66 -59.58 -22.60
N VAL A 23 52.81 -59.51 -23.27
CA VAL A 23 53.20 -60.47 -24.30
C VAL A 23 53.45 -61.84 -23.68
N SER A 24 54.19 -61.89 -22.56
CA SER A 24 54.41 -63.13 -21.79
C SER A 24 53.10 -63.77 -21.33
N ASP A 25 52.11 -62.97 -20.92
CA ASP A 25 50.80 -63.46 -20.48
C ASP A 25 49.95 -64.02 -21.64
N HIS A 26 50.12 -63.50 -22.86
CA HIS A 26 49.37 -63.96 -24.04
C HIS A 26 49.94 -65.24 -24.68
N PHE A 27 51.23 -65.52 -24.49
CA PHE A 27 51.95 -66.64 -25.14
C PHE A 27 52.60 -67.57 -24.11
N GLN A 28 51.81 -68.15 -23.21
CA GLN A 28 52.28 -69.10 -22.19
C GLN A 28 52.46 -70.54 -22.73
N LYS A 29 51.74 -70.91 -23.80
CA LYS A 29 51.82 -72.24 -24.44
C LYS A 29 52.00 -72.13 -25.97
N PRO A 30 52.72 -73.06 -26.63
CA PRO A 30 52.97 -73.01 -28.07
C PRO A 30 51.70 -72.98 -28.94
N GLU A 31 50.64 -73.68 -28.52
CA GLU A 31 49.33 -73.74 -29.19
C GLU A 31 48.61 -72.37 -29.27
N GLN A 32 49.03 -71.37 -28.49
CA GLN A 32 48.45 -70.02 -28.49
C GLN A 32 48.96 -69.15 -29.64
N LEU A 33 50.02 -69.58 -30.35
CA LEU A 33 50.58 -68.89 -31.51
C LEU A 33 49.63 -68.91 -32.71
N ASP A 34 48.71 -69.87 -32.80
CA ASP A 34 47.69 -69.94 -33.86
C ASP A 34 46.73 -68.73 -33.84
N LYS A 35 46.62 -68.03 -32.70
CA LYS A 35 45.76 -66.85 -32.51
C LYS A 35 46.48 -65.52 -32.73
N ILE A 36 47.74 -65.54 -33.19
CA ILE A 36 48.58 -64.35 -33.30
C ILE A 36 47.99 -63.26 -34.20
N ASP A 37 47.35 -63.63 -35.31
CA ASP A 37 46.75 -62.68 -36.24
C ASP A 37 45.56 -61.94 -35.63
N ILE A 38 44.75 -62.65 -34.84
CA ILE A 38 43.61 -62.08 -34.11
C ILE A 38 44.10 -61.11 -33.03
N ILE A 39 45.14 -61.50 -32.27
CA ILE A 39 45.75 -60.69 -31.23
C ILE A 39 46.41 -59.44 -31.84
N LYS A 40 47.15 -59.59 -32.93
CA LYS A 40 47.79 -58.49 -33.67
C LYS A 40 46.75 -57.49 -34.21
N SER A 41 45.67 -57.99 -34.82
CA SER A 41 44.56 -57.15 -35.30
C SER A 41 43.93 -56.36 -34.15
N ARG A 42 43.69 -57.01 -33.00
CA ARG A 42 43.16 -56.35 -31.80
C ARG A 42 44.10 -55.26 -31.27
N PHE A 43 45.40 -55.52 -31.18
CA PHE A 43 46.38 -54.52 -30.75
C PHE A 43 46.48 -53.35 -31.73
N LEU A 44 46.42 -53.62 -33.04
CA LEU A 44 46.42 -52.57 -34.05
C LEU A 44 45.18 -51.68 -33.94
N ASN A 45 43.99 -52.29 -33.82
CA ASN A 45 42.74 -51.56 -33.63
C ASN A 45 42.75 -50.74 -32.33
N GLN A 46 43.28 -51.32 -31.24
CA GLN A 46 43.43 -50.60 -29.97
C GLN A 46 44.40 -49.43 -30.10
N LYS A 47 45.54 -49.62 -30.77
CA LYS A 47 46.51 -48.55 -31.05
C LYS A 47 45.85 -47.43 -31.85
N THR A 48 45.21 -47.74 -32.98
CA THR A 48 44.53 -46.76 -33.82
C THR A 48 43.43 -46.03 -33.06
N ALA A 49 42.66 -46.72 -32.21
CA ALA A 49 41.66 -46.10 -31.35
C ALA A 49 42.30 -45.14 -30.31
N THR A 50 43.38 -45.55 -29.65
CA THR A 50 44.10 -44.68 -28.70
C THR A 50 44.76 -43.48 -29.38
N GLU A 51 45.32 -43.65 -30.58
CA GLU A 51 45.90 -42.56 -31.37
C GLU A 51 44.82 -41.56 -31.81
N ALA A 52 43.65 -42.05 -32.23
CA ALA A 52 42.51 -41.19 -32.55
C ALA A 52 42.02 -40.42 -31.31
N GLN A 53 41.89 -41.08 -30.16
CA GLN A 53 41.49 -40.45 -28.90
C GLN A 53 42.50 -39.39 -28.44
N LEU A 54 43.80 -39.69 -28.47
CA LEU A 54 44.86 -38.74 -28.13
C LEU A 54 44.86 -37.53 -29.07
N LYS A 55 44.69 -37.77 -30.37
CA LYS A 55 44.59 -36.71 -31.37
C LYS A 55 43.39 -35.80 -31.07
N MET A 56 42.21 -36.37 -30.82
CA MET A 56 41.02 -35.60 -30.44
C MET A 56 41.19 -34.83 -29.13
N ALA A 57 41.77 -35.45 -28.10
CA ALA A 57 42.03 -34.80 -26.82
C ALA A 57 43.02 -33.63 -26.97
N LEU A 58 44.11 -33.83 -27.73
CA LEU A 58 45.11 -32.79 -27.99
C LEU A 58 44.50 -31.62 -28.76
N TYR A 59 43.72 -31.90 -29.82
CA TYR A 59 43.03 -30.84 -30.57
C TYR A 59 42.03 -30.09 -29.69
N SER A 60 41.25 -30.79 -28.86
CA SER A 60 40.29 -30.15 -27.94
C SER A 60 40.99 -29.29 -26.89
N GLN A 61 42.12 -29.73 -26.33
CA GLN A 61 42.88 -28.95 -25.36
C GLN A 61 43.55 -27.73 -26.00
N LEU A 62 44.09 -27.89 -27.21
CA LEU A 62 44.69 -26.78 -27.96
C LEU A 62 43.64 -25.75 -28.37
N ASP A 63 42.49 -26.21 -28.85
CA ASP A 63 41.35 -25.34 -29.21
C ASP A 63 40.81 -24.61 -27.97
N GLY A 64 40.63 -25.32 -26.85
CA GLY A 64 40.23 -24.72 -25.58
C GLY A 64 41.24 -23.67 -25.08
N SER A 65 42.55 -23.92 -25.26
CA SER A 65 43.61 -22.96 -24.90
C SER A 65 43.59 -21.73 -25.82
N LYS A 66 43.37 -21.92 -27.12
CA LYS A 66 43.25 -20.83 -28.10
C LYS A 66 42.04 -19.94 -27.79
N VAL A 67 40.87 -20.54 -27.62
CA VAL A 67 39.64 -19.82 -27.23
C VAL A 67 39.82 -19.13 -25.89
N GLY A 68 40.50 -19.77 -24.93
CA GLY A 68 40.84 -19.16 -23.65
C GLY A 68 41.69 -17.90 -23.80
N LEU A 69 42.71 -17.94 -24.66
CA LEU A 69 43.58 -16.80 -24.92
C LEU A 69 42.84 -15.66 -25.62
N GLU A 70 42.03 -15.97 -26.64
CA GLU A 70 41.20 -14.98 -27.35
C GLU A 70 40.21 -14.30 -26.39
N LYS A 71 39.60 -15.06 -25.48
CA LYS A 71 38.73 -14.51 -24.43
C LYS A 71 39.47 -13.60 -23.45
N LEU A 72 40.69 -13.97 -23.05
CA LEU A 72 41.52 -13.14 -22.18
C LEU A 72 41.93 -11.84 -22.86
N ASP A 73 42.29 -11.88 -24.15
CA ASP A 73 42.65 -10.69 -24.91
C ASP A 73 41.44 -9.76 -25.08
N THR A 74 40.27 -10.32 -25.38
CA THR A 74 39.01 -9.58 -25.43
C THR A 74 38.67 -8.93 -24.08
N ALA A 75 38.77 -9.69 -22.98
CA ALA A 75 38.52 -9.16 -21.63
C ALA A 75 39.50 -8.05 -21.24
N LEU A 76 40.76 -8.15 -21.67
CA LEU A 76 41.76 -7.10 -21.47
C LEU A 76 41.38 -5.82 -22.22
N ALA A 77 40.99 -5.93 -23.50
CA ALA A 77 40.54 -4.80 -24.31
C ALA A 77 39.27 -4.14 -23.74
N GLU A 78 38.30 -4.94 -23.27
CA GLU A 78 37.10 -4.46 -22.59
C GLU A 78 37.43 -3.72 -21.29
N SER A 79 38.34 -4.26 -20.48
CA SER A 79 38.79 -3.64 -19.24
C SER A 79 39.46 -2.28 -19.48
N GLN A 80 40.33 -2.19 -20.50
CA GLN A 80 40.94 -0.92 -20.91
C GLN A 80 39.90 0.10 -21.38
N THR A 81 38.89 -0.35 -22.13
CA THR A 81 37.78 0.49 -22.57
C THR A 81 36.97 0.98 -21.39
N CYS A 82 36.67 0.10 -20.42
CA CYS A 82 35.96 0.45 -19.19
C CYS A 82 36.73 1.49 -18.37
N ARG A 83 38.05 1.31 -18.22
CA ARG A 83 38.95 2.28 -17.57
C ARG A 83 38.88 3.65 -18.25
N ASN A 84 38.96 3.69 -19.58
CA ASN A 84 38.88 4.95 -20.31
C ASN A 84 37.51 5.64 -20.13
N ARG A 85 36.41 4.88 -20.17
CA ARG A 85 35.06 5.39 -19.90
C ARG A 85 34.93 5.93 -18.48
N LEU A 86 35.50 5.26 -17.48
CA LEU A 86 35.50 5.71 -16.09
C LEU A 86 36.25 7.05 -15.93
N ILE A 87 37.38 7.22 -16.62
CA ILE A 87 38.12 8.48 -16.64
C ILE A 87 37.28 9.60 -17.27
N GLN A 88 36.62 9.32 -18.40
CA GLN A 88 35.72 10.28 -19.06
C GLN A 88 34.50 10.65 -18.19
N LEU A 89 33.95 9.68 -17.46
CA LEU A 89 32.87 9.92 -16.50
C LEU A 89 33.36 10.79 -15.35
N GLY A 90 34.53 10.49 -14.80
CA GLY A 90 35.16 11.28 -13.74
C GLY A 90 35.40 12.73 -14.15
N SER A 91 35.92 12.96 -15.36
CA SER A 91 36.11 14.31 -15.88
C SER A 91 34.77 15.03 -16.11
N SER A 92 33.77 14.36 -16.68
CA SER A 92 32.43 14.93 -16.88
C SER A 92 31.75 15.31 -15.56
N LEU A 93 31.85 14.44 -14.54
CA LEU A 93 31.34 14.69 -13.20
C LEU A 93 32.07 15.85 -12.52
N SER A 94 33.39 15.96 -12.70
CA SER A 94 34.15 17.10 -12.19
C SER A 94 33.72 18.42 -12.85
N GLY A 95 33.34 18.41 -14.14
CA GLY A 95 32.77 19.57 -14.83
C GLY A 95 31.38 19.98 -14.34
N LEU A 96 30.64 19.07 -13.70
CA LEU A 96 29.34 19.33 -13.07
C LEU A 96 29.48 19.83 -11.61
N SER A 97 30.70 19.92 -11.08
CA SER A 97 30.93 20.52 -9.77
C SER A 97 30.47 21.98 -9.76
N GLY A 98 29.71 22.37 -8.73
CA GLY A 98 29.10 23.71 -8.64
C GLY A 98 27.69 23.83 -9.25
N LEU A 99 27.24 22.89 -10.10
CA LEU A 99 25.87 22.89 -10.63
C LEU A 99 24.83 22.80 -9.50
N SER A 100 25.12 22.01 -8.45
CA SER A 100 24.23 21.92 -7.28
C SER A 100 24.01 23.27 -6.59
N GLN A 101 25.01 24.17 -6.62
CA GLN A 101 24.91 25.49 -6.01
C GLN A 101 24.10 26.44 -6.91
N GLN A 102 24.33 26.40 -8.23
CA GLN A 102 23.52 27.13 -9.20
C GLN A 102 22.05 26.68 -9.21
N LEU A 103 21.82 25.37 -9.09
CA LEU A 103 20.48 24.78 -9.03
C LEU A 103 19.79 25.05 -7.69
N HIS A 104 20.53 25.41 -6.64
CA HIS A 104 19.96 25.76 -5.35
C HIS A 104 19.10 27.03 -5.44
N GLU A 105 19.56 28.05 -6.18
CA GLU A 105 18.77 29.26 -6.44
C GLU A 105 17.51 28.96 -7.23
N LEU A 106 17.62 28.14 -8.28
CA LEU A 106 16.47 27.68 -9.06
C LEU A 106 15.48 26.87 -8.22
N LYS A 107 15.98 25.99 -7.34
CA LYS A 107 15.15 25.21 -6.42
C LYS A 107 14.43 26.10 -5.42
N ASN A 108 15.12 27.10 -4.86
CA ASN A 108 14.51 28.09 -3.98
C ASN A 108 13.43 28.89 -4.70
N LEU A 109 13.71 29.33 -5.93
CA LEU A 109 12.75 30.06 -6.76
C LEU A 109 11.53 29.19 -7.10
N SER A 110 11.75 27.94 -7.51
CA SER A 110 10.69 26.96 -7.78
C SER A 110 9.82 26.71 -6.55
N THR A 111 10.43 26.62 -5.36
CA THR A 111 9.70 26.47 -4.10
C THR A 111 8.82 27.70 -3.81
N LYS A 112 9.34 28.91 -4.03
CA LYS A 112 8.57 30.16 -3.87
C LYS A 112 7.40 30.24 -4.87
N TYR A 113 7.62 29.89 -6.13
CA TYR A 113 6.54 29.85 -7.12
C TYR A 113 5.47 28.80 -6.78
N SER A 114 5.88 27.63 -6.29
CA SER A 114 4.95 26.61 -5.83
C SER A 114 4.11 27.10 -4.64
N GLN A 115 4.73 27.79 -3.68
CA GLN A 115 4.03 28.39 -2.53
C GLN A 115 3.07 29.50 -2.98
N LEU A 116 3.48 30.35 -3.92
CA LEU A 116 2.65 31.42 -4.45
C LEU A 116 1.46 30.85 -5.25
N GLY A 117 1.67 29.77 -6.01
CA GLY A 117 0.60 29.05 -6.70
C GLY A 117 -0.44 28.50 -5.72
N ALA A 118 0.00 27.82 -4.66
CA ALA A 118 -0.88 27.34 -3.60
C ALA A 118 -1.63 28.50 -2.91
N ALA A 119 -0.94 29.60 -2.61
CA ALA A 119 -1.56 30.79 -2.01
C ALA A 119 -2.61 31.44 -2.90
N MET A 120 -2.38 31.50 -4.22
CA MET A 120 -3.37 32.01 -5.19
C MET A 120 -4.60 31.12 -5.28
N GLU A 121 -4.41 29.80 -5.27
CA GLU A 121 -5.51 28.84 -5.28
C GLU A 121 -6.34 28.94 -3.99
N ASN A 122 -5.66 28.93 -2.83
CA ASN A 122 -6.25 29.14 -1.52
C ASN A 122 -7.06 30.46 -1.44
N MET A 123 -6.52 31.55 -1.99
CA MET A 123 -7.20 32.84 -2.04
C MET A 123 -8.49 32.78 -2.87
N SER A 124 -8.49 32.08 -4.01
CA SER A 124 -9.68 31.90 -4.84
C SER A 124 -10.82 31.23 -4.07
N TYR A 125 -10.49 30.24 -3.23
CA TYR A 125 -11.48 29.59 -2.37
C TYR A 125 -11.96 30.49 -1.24
N LEU A 126 -11.05 31.20 -0.56
CA LEU A 126 -11.38 32.09 0.55
C LEU A 126 -12.28 33.26 0.13
N VAL A 127 -12.10 33.81 -1.07
CA VAL A 127 -12.96 34.87 -1.61
C VAL A 127 -14.39 34.38 -1.86
N LYS A 128 -14.57 33.11 -2.26
CA LYS A 128 -15.88 32.51 -2.53
C LYS A 128 -16.57 31.96 -1.28
N ALA A 129 -15.81 31.74 -0.21
CA ALA A 129 -16.33 31.11 1.00
C ALA A 129 -17.53 31.86 1.63
N PRO A 130 -17.52 33.20 1.80
CA PRO A 130 -18.67 33.93 2.36
C PRO A 130 -19.98 33.75 1.57
N GLU A 131 -19.91 33.82 0.24
CA GLU A 131 -21.08 33.57 -0.62
C GLU A 131 -21.59 32.13 -0.48
N THR A 132 -20.66 31.17 -0.42
CA THR A 132 -20.98 29.76 -0.26
C THR A 132 -21.61 29.48 1.11
N PHE A 133 -21.18 30.16 2.17
CA PHE A 133 -21.78 30.10 3.50
C PHE A 133 -23.24 30.57 3.47
N GLU A 134 -23.53 31.70 2.81
CA GLU A 134 -24.90 32.20 2.64
C GLU A 134 -25.78 31.21 1.85
N GLN A 135 -25.27 30.66 0.76
CA GLN A 135 -25.99 29.66 -0.03
C GLN A 135 -26.28 28.40 0.80
N ALA A 136 -25.31 27.91 1.57
CA ALA A 136 -25.50 26.75 2.46
C ALA A 136 -26.57 27.01 3.52
N ARG A 137 -26.61 28.22 4.11
CA ARG A 137 -27.69 28.63 5.04
C ARG A 137 -29.06 28.61 4.36
N ASN A 138 -29.18 29.23 3.19
CA ASN A 138 -30.44 29.32 2.46
C ASN A 138 -30.99 27.92 2.08
N TYR A 139 -30.13 27.00 1.68
CA TYR A 139 -30.53 25.60 1.40
C TYR A 139 -30.96 24.86 2.67
N LEU A 140 -30.32 25.15 3.81
CA LEU A 140 -30.65 24.52 5.08
C LEU A 140 -32.00 25.02 5.62
N GLU A 141 -32.32 26.30 5.42
CA GLU A 141 -33.63 26.90 5.70
C GLU A 141 -34.71 26.34 4.77
N SER A 142 -34.41 26.17 3.48
CA SER A 142 -35.33 25.62 2.47
C SER A 142 -35.49 24.09 2.53
N GLU A 143 -35.04 23.44 3.60
CA GLU A 143 -35.05 21.97 3.82
C GLU A 143 -34.38 21.12 2.73
N ASN A 144 -33.50 21.73 1.92
CA ASN A 144 -32.70 21.00 0.93
C ASN A 144 -31.36 20.56 1.54
N LEU A 145 -31.42 19.57 2.45
CA LEU A 145 -30.24 19.13 3.21
C LEU A 145 -29.10 18.57 2.36
N LEU A 146 -29.39 17.98 1.20
CA LEU A 146 -28.35 17.37 0.36
C LEU A 146 -27.45 18.43 -0.28
N GLU A 147 -28.05 19.48 -0.86
CA GLU A 147 -27.28 20.57 -1.46
C GLU A 147 -26.59 21.42 -0.39
N GLY A 148 -27.29 21.70 0.73
CA GLY A 148 -26.66 22.37 1.87
C GLY A 148 -25.46 21.60 2.43
N HIS A 149 -25.58 20.27 2.56
CA HIS A 149 -24.49 19.43 3.04
C HIS A 149 -23.33 19.39 2.06
N LYS A 150 -23.61 19.39 0.74
CA LYS A 150 -22.55 19.41 -0.29
C LYS A 150 -21.70 20.68 -0.15
N LEU A 151 -22.34 21.85 -0.10
CA LEU A 151 -21.63 23.12 0.06
C LEU A 151 -20.87 23.19 1.40
N MET A 152 -21.46 22.69 2.49
CA MET A 152 -20.78 22.59 3.78
C MET A 152 -19.54 21.69 3.71
N GLN A 153 -19.63 20.54 3.01
CA GLN A 153 -18.50 19.63 2.84
C GLN A 153 -17.39 20.26 1.98
N ASP A 154 -17.75 21.04 0.96
CA ASP A 154 -16.77 21.77 0.15
C ASP A 154 -16.03 22.82 1.00
N LEU A 155 -16.75 23.55 1.86
CA LEU A 155 -16.16 24.50 2.82
C LEU A 155 -15.28 23.83 3.88
N GLU A 156 -15.70 22.68 4.42
CA GLU A 156 -14.87 21.87 5.31
C GLU A 156 -13.61 21.38 4.61
N GLY A 157 -13.72 20.96 3.35
CA GLY A 157 -12.57 20.55 2.53
C GLY A 157 -11.53 21.67 2.42
N ILE A 158 -11.97 22.88 2.07
CA ILE A 158 -11.09 24.06 1.98
C ILE A 158 -10.45 24.36 3.34
N ARG A 159 -11.24 24.42 4.41
CA ARG A 159 -10.74 24.66 5.77
C ARG A 159 -9.68 23.65 6.17
N ASP A 160 -9.98 22.36 6.00
CA ASP A 160 -9.13 21.27 6.46
C ASP A 160 -7.82 21.22 5.66
N GLU A 161 -7.85 21.55 4.35
CA GLU A 161 -6.67 21.70 3.50
C GLU A 161 -5.79 22.86 3.97
N LEU A 162 -6.38 24.05 4.16
CA LEU A 162 -5.66 25.22 4.67
C LEU A 162 -5.05 24.96 6.06
N MET A 163 -5.82 24.36 6.97
CA MET A 163 -5.34 24.02 8.30
C MET A 163 -4.22 22.98 8.25
N PHE A 164 -4.27 22.00 7.33
CA PHE A 164 -3.19 21.03 7.15
C PHE A 164 -1.90 21.70 6.63
N GLU A 165 -2.01 22.62 5.68
CA GLU A 165 -0.87 23.37 5.16
C GLU A 165 -0.20 24.23 6.24
N VAL A 166 -0.99 24.95 7.04
CA VAL A 166 -0.48 25.76 8.16
C VAL A 166 0.08 24.87 9.27
N TYR A 167 -0.57 23.74 9.58
CA TYR A 167 -0.07 22.76 10.54
C TYR A 167 1.32 22.23 10.14
N ARG A 168 1.55 21.99 8.84
CA ARG A 168 2.86 21.59 8.32
C ARG A 168 3.93 22.68 8.53
N GLN A 169 3.53 23.94 8.49
CA GLN A 169 4.40 25.10 8.75
C GLN A 169 4.58 25.39 10.26
N LYS A 170 3.83 24.72 11.14
CA LYS A 170 3.86 24.83 12.60
C LYS A 170 3.55 26.23 13.16
N SER A 171 2.77 27.03 12.42
CA SER A 171 2.32 28.34 12.88
C SER A 171 1.00 28.23 13.64
N MET A 172 1.02 28.48 14.95
CA MET A 172 -0.19 28.38 15.79
C MET A 172 -1.10 29.62 15.65
N GLU A 173 -0.52 30.80 15.47
CA GLU A 173 -1.26 32.06 15.30
C GLU A 173 -2.11 32.05 14.01
N ASP A 174 -1.58 31.48 12.93
CA ASP A 174 -2.29 31.34 11.66
C ASP A 174 -3.43 30.31 11.76
N LEU A 175 -3.26 29.25 12.56
CA LEU A 175 -4.33 28.27 12.83
C LEU A 175 -5.51 28.92 13.56
N ASP A 176 -5.23 29.76 14.56
CA ASP A 176 -6.28 30.46 15.30
C ASP A 176 -7.00 31.50 14.43
N THR A 177 -6.28 32.14 13.50
CA THR A 177 -6.88 33.02 12.50
C THR A 177 -7.82 32.26 11.56
N LEU A 178 -7.42 31.07 11.09
CA LEU A 178 -8.29 30.21 10.28
C LEU A 178 -9.51 29.71 11.06
N ARG A 179 -9.36 29.36 12.33
CA ARG A 179 -10.50 29.01 13.21
C ARG A 179 -11.49 30.15 13.33
N ALA A 180 -11.00 31.38 13.51
CA ALA A 180 -11.85 32.55 13.58
C ALA A 180 -12.60 32.80 12.27
N PHE A 181 -11.94 32.65 11.12
CA PHE A 181 -12.56 32.81 9.80
C PHE A 181 -13.65 31.76 9.54
N PHE A 182 -13.37 30.49 9.82
CA PHE A 182 -14.30 29.38 9.57
C PHE A 182 -15.30 29.12 10.70
N ARG A 183 -15.43 30.01 11.69
CA ARG A 183 -16.37 29.85 12.82
C ARG A 183 -17.81 29.62 12.36
N GLU A 184 -18.21 30.26 11.27
CA GLU A 184 -19.56 30.09 10.72
C GLU A 184 -19.86 28.65 10.29
N LEU A 185 -18.84 27.87 9.97
CA LEU A 185 -18.97 26.45 9.64
C LEU A 185 -19.42 25.62 10.85
N GLU A 186 -18.99 25.99 12.06
CA GLU A 186 -19.45 25.36 13.30
C GLU A 186 -20.94 25.58 13.51
N ASN A 187 -21.43 26.80 13.24
CA ASN A 187 -22.86 27.12 13.33
C ASN A 187 -23.70 26.31 12.34
N LEU A 188 -23.22 26.16 11.09
CA LEU A 188 -23.86 25.29 10.09
C LEU A 188 -23.90 23.83 10.56
N ASN A 189 -22.78 23.34 11.07
CA ASN A 189 -22.64 21.99 11.58
C ASN A 189 -23.59 21.72 12.77
N ASP A 190 -23.73 22.68 13.68
CA ASP A 190 -24.68 22.61 14.80
C ASP A 190 -26.13 22.63 14.33
N THR A 191 -26.44 23.37 13.26
CA THR A 191 -27.79 23.39 12.68
C THR A 191 -28.14 22.03 12.06
N PHE A 192 -27.21 21.40 11.34
CA PHE A 192 -27.36 20.01 10.86
C PHE A 192 -27.55 19.04 12.02
N ARG A 193 -26.70 19.14 13.05
CA ARG A 193 -26.79 18.33 14.26
C ARG A 193 -28.17 18.45 14.91
N HIS A 194 -28.70 19.67 15.05
CA HIS A 194 -30.02 19.91 15.60
C HIS A 194 -31.13 19.26 14.76
N LYS A 195 -31.09 19.41 13.43
CA LYS A 195 -32.07 18.76 12.52
C LYS A 195 -32.04 17.24 12.63
N ILE A 196 -30.87 16.62 12.80
CA ILE A 196 -30.73 15.17 13.01
C ILE A 196 -31.35 14.76 14.36
N ILE A 197 -31.12 15.52 15.43
CA ILE A 197 -31.72 15.24 16.75
C ILE A 197 -33.24 15.31 16.66
N VAL A 198 -33.79 16.39 16.07
CA VAL A 198 -35.24 16.57 15.92
C VAL A 198 -35.84 15.45 15.09
N LEU A 199 -35.19 15.06 13.98
CA LEU A 199 -35.62 13.91 13.18
C LEU A 199 -35.66 12.62 14.00
N GLY A 200 -34.61 12.32 14.78
CA GLY A 200 -34.56 11.16 15.65
C GLY A 200 -35.71 11.13 16.66
N SER A 201 -36.06 12.28 17.22
CA SER A 201 -37.16 12.39 18.20
C SER A 201 -38.56 12.21 17.59
N ARG A 202 -38.71 12.43 16.28
CA ARG A 202 -40.00 12.35 15.57
C ARG A 202 -40.02 11.26 14.52
N LEU A 203 -39.05 10.35 14.52
CA LEU A 203 -38.80 9.42 13.42
C LEU A 203 -40.05 8.63 13.01
N THR A 204 -40.79 8.08 13.97
CA THR A 204 -41.99 7.28 13.71
C THR A 204 -43.06 8.04 12.92
N SER A 205 -43.21 9.34 13.19
CA SER A 205 -44.18 10.20 12.50
C SER A 205 -43.57 10.79 11.21
N ALA A 206 -42.28 11.09 11.23
CA ALA A 206 -41.55 11.69 10.11
C ALA A 206 -41.42 10.72 8.92
N VAL A 207 -41.27 9.41 9.15
CA VAL A 207 -41.23 8.40 8.07
C VAL A 207 -42.53 8.39 7.25
N ILE A 208 -43.67 8.65 7.90
CA ILE A 208 -44.98 8.68 7.24
C ILE A 208 -45.23 10.04 6.58
N THR A 209 -44.96 11.13 7.30
CA THR A 209 -45.33 12.49 6.88
C THR A 209 -44.30 13.16 5.97
N HIS A 210 -43.00 12.89 6.16
CA HIS A 210 -41.88 13.56 5.50
C HIS A 210 -40.80 12.55 5.05
N ASN A 211 -41.22 11.54 4.28
CA ASN A 211 -40.35 10.43 3.86
C ASN A 211 -39.05 10.86 3.15
N ARG A 212 -39.13 11.85 2.24
CA ARG A 212 -37.99 12.37 1.47
C ARG A 212 -36.96 13.03 2.38
N PHE A 213 -37.40 13.79 3.37
CA PHE A 213 -36.53 14.44 4.34
C PHE A 213 -35.77 13.38 5.16
N VAL A 214 -36.46 12.35 5.64
CA VAL A 214 -35.85 11.24 6.39
C VAL A 214 -34.75 10.57 5.57
N VAL A 215 -35.04 10.21 4.31
CA VAL A 215 -34.06 9.58 3.42
C VAL A 215 -32.86 10.49 3.16
N ASN A 216 -33.09 11.79 2.93
CA ASN A 216 -32.02 12.75 2.72
C ASN A 216 -31.11 12.88 3.96
N CYS A 217 -31.69 12.96 5.16
CA CYS A 217 -30.93 12.98 6.41
C CYS A 217 -30.09 11.71 6.60
N VAL A 218 -30.67 10.53 6.35
CA VAL A 218 -29.92 9.26 6.45
C VAL A 218 -28.77 9.22 5.44
N ARG A 219 -28.97 9.70 4.21
CA ARG A 219 -27.90 9.78 3.19
C ARG A 219 -26.78 10.73 3.62
N VAL A 220 -27.12 11.85 4.23
CA VAL A 220 -26.14 12.80 4.80
C VAL A 220 -25.34 12.13 5.90
N ILE A 221 -26.00 11.45 6.85
CA ILE A 221 -25.34 10.74 7.94
C ILE A 221 -24.40 9.66 7.41
N ASP A 222 -24.83 8.84 6.45
CA ASP A 222 -24.00 7.78 5.90
C ASP A 222 -22.78 8.33 5.15
N ARG A 223 -22.93 9.45 4.43
CA ARG A 223 -21.78 10.16 3.83
C ARG A 223 -20.81 10.64 4.90
N GLU A 224 -21.31 11.20 5.98
CA GLU A 224 -20.48 11.77 7.03
C GLU A 224 -19.69 10.70 7.80
N GLU A 225 -20.29 9.54 8.07
CA GLU A 225 -19.60 8.40 8.69
C GLU A 225 -18.46 7.88 7.79
N ARG A 226 -18.64 7.89 6.47
CA ARG A 226 -17.55 7.54 5.52
C ARG A 226 -16.43 8.58 5.58
N THR A 227 -16.77 9.87 5.67
CA THR A 227 -15.78 10.95 5.82
C THR A 227 -15.01 10.81 7.12
N ASP A 228 -15.67 10.54 8.24
CA ASP A 228 -15.03 10.29 9.54
C ASP A 228 -14.09 9.06 9.49
N ALA A 229 -14.49 7.99 8.81
CA ALA A 229 -13.65 6.81 8.62
C ALA A 229 -12.40 7.11 7.76
N ASN A 230 -12.55 7.93 6.72
CA ASN A 230 -11.44 8.37 5.88
C ASN A 230 -10.44 9.23 6.66
N TRP A 231 -10.94 10.17 7.47
CA TRP A 231 -10.10 10.99 8.33
C TRP A 231 -9.35 10.19 9.39
N ARG A 232 -9.99 9.18 10.00
CA ARG A 232 -9.31 8.26 10.93
C ARG A 232 -8.10 7.58 10.28
N LYS A 233 -8.28 7.01 9.07
CA LYS A 233 -7.18 6.38 8.31
C LYS A 233 -6.08 7.37 7.90
N ARG A 234 -6.44 8.63 7.61
CA ARG A 234 -5.47 9.69 7.26
C ARG A 234 -4.67 10.14 8.48
N SER A 235 -5.35 10.29 9.61
CA SER A 235 -4.75 10.67 10.90
C SER A 235 -3.72 9.65 11.37
N GLU A 236 -3.98 8.36 11.19
CA GLU A 236 -2.99 7.29 11.47
C GLU A 236 -1.66 7.47 10.71
N LYS A 237 -1.69 8.08 9.52
CA LYS A 237 -0.50 8.29 8.68
C LYS A 237 0.20 9.63 8.93
N HIS A 238 -0.57 10.70 9.07
CA HIS A 238 -0.05 12.07 9.10
C HIS A 238 -0.10 12.74 10.48
N GLY A 239 -0.75 12.12 11.47
CA GLY A 239 -0.92 12.66 12.82
C GLY A 239 -1.83 13.89 12.91
N PHE A 240 -2.43 14.32 11.80
CA PHE A 240 -3.33 15.47 11.73
C PHE A 240 -4.79 15.01 11.73
N MET A 241 -5.62 15.70 12.52
CA MET A 241 -7.07 15.56 12.53
C MET A 241 -7.69 16.96 12.51
N PRO A 242 -8.64 17.25 11.61
CA PRO A 242 -9.32 18.54 11.59
C PRO A 242 -10.19 18.78 12.82
N ASP A 243 -10.38 20.04 13.16
CA ASP A 243 -11.22 20.45 14.28
C ASP A 243 -12.69 20.00 14.06
N GLY A 244 -13.28 19.43 15.10
CA GLY A 244 -14.67 18.93 15.11
C GLY A 244 -14.85 17.51 14.57
N ARG A 245 -13.79 16.80 14.17
CA ARG A 245 -13.84 15.39 13.72
C ARG A 245 -13.37 14.43 14.82
N PRO A 246 -13.95 13.21 14.95
CA PRO A 246 -15.09 12.68 14.19
C PRO A 246 -16.43 13.24 14.68
N LYS A 247 -17.40 13.42 13.79
CA LYS A 247 -18.72 13.96 14.13
C LYS A 247 -19.70 12.92 14.66
N GLN A 248 -19.58 11.67 14.23
CA GLN A 248 -20.38 10.53 14.74
C GLN A 248 -21.90 10.76 14.69
N TRP A 249 -22.40 11.37 13.61
CA TRP A 249 -23.82 11.72 13.47
C TRP A 249 -24.76 10.53 13.51
N LYS A 250 -24.28 9.34 13.15
CA LYS A 250 -25.06 8.10 13.29
C LYS A 250 -25.37 7.82 14.75
N LYS A 251 -24.37 7.89 15.63
CA LYS A 251 -24.54 7.67 17.07
C LYS A 251 -25.54 8.68 17.64
N LEU A 252 -25.39 9.95 17.25
CA LEU A 252 -26.27 11.03 17.67
C LEU A 252 -27.75 10.82 17.26
N LEU A 253 -28.00 10.31 16.06
CA LEU A 253 -29.36 9.94 15.64
C LEU A 253 -29.93 8.81 16.51
N PHE A 254 -29.16 7.73 16.71
CA PHE A 254 -29.60 6.58 17.51
C PHE A 254 -29.85 6.95 18.97
N ASP A 255 -28.99 7.78 19.56
CA ASP A 255 -29.15 8.28 20.92
C ASP A 255 -30.45 9.10 21.05
N SER A 256 -30.77 9.93 20.05
CA SER A 256 -32.04 10.69 20.03
C SER A 256 -33.26 9.77 19.97
N ILE A 257 -33.23 8.75 19.11
CA ILE A 257 -34.31 7.76 19.00
C ILE A 257 -34.48 6.99 20.31
N PHE A 258 -33.37 6.52 20.89
CA PHE A 258 -33.35 5.77 22.13
C PHE A 258 -33.93 6.58 23.29
N ASN A 259 -33.47 7.83 23.46
CA ASN A 259 -34.00 8.73 24.49
C ASN A 259 -35.50 8.98 24.31
N THR A 260 -35.98 9.10 23.08
CA THR A 260 -37.41 9.29 22.79
C THR A 260 -38.24 8.07 23.18
N ILE A 261 -37.77 6.86 22.83
CA ILE A 261 -38.45 5.62 23.19
C ILE A 261 -38.47 5.44 24.70
N LYS A 262 -37.32 5.66 25.36
CA LYS A 262 -37.20 5.63 26.82
C LYS A 262 -38.18 6.58 27.49
N ASN A 263 -38.24 7.83 27.03
CA ASN A 263 -39.17 8.83 27.57
C ASN A 263 -40.64 8.43 27.39
N LYS A 264 -41.01 7.82 26.26
CA LYS A 264 -42.37 7.29 26.03
C LYS A 264 -42.71 6.14 26.98
N ILE A 265 -41.78 5.22 27.20
CA ILE A 265 -41.97 4.08 28.12
C ILE A 265 -42.14 4.60 29.56
N SER A 266 -41.24 5.47 30.03
CA SER A 266 -41.34 6.02 31.39
C SER A 266 -42.59 6.88 31.59
N SER A 267 -43.05 7.60 30.56
CA SER A 267 -44.32 8.34 30.60
C SER A 267 -45.52 7.39 30.67
N ALA A 268 -45.48 6.28 29.93
CA ALA A 268 -46.51 5.26 30.00
C ALA A 268 -46.54 4.61 31.39
N GLU A 269 -45.39 4.17 31.93
CA GLU A 269 -45.27 3.61 33.29
C GLU A 269 -45.82 4.56 34.36
N SER A 270 -45.49 5.85 34.28
CA SER A 270 -46.02 6.87 35.20
C SER A 270 -47.55 7.00 35.10
N THR A 271 -48.08 6.95 33.88
CA THR A 271 -49.54 7.00 33.63
C THR A 271 -50.24 5.73 34.15
N TRP A 272 -49.63 4.55 33.97
CA TRP A 272 -50.12 3.28 34.51
C TRP A 272 -50.15 3.30 36.04
N ILE A 273 -49.09 3.79 36.68
CA ILE A 273 -49.03 3.90 38.14
C ILE A 273 -50.12 4.86 38.66
N LEU A 274 -50.31 6.02 38.02
CA LEU A 274 -51.34 6.98 38.44
C LEU A 274 -52.76 6.46 38.22
N THR A 275 -53.02 5.71 37.15
CA THR A 275 -54.36 5.17 36.84
C THR A 275 -54.71 3.90 37.62
N PHE A 276 -53.73 3.05 37.94
CA PHE A 276 -53.96 1.84 38.74
C PHE A 276 -53.80 2.04 40.25
N SER A 277 -53.05 3.05 40.71
CA SER A 277 -52.98 3.40 42.14
C SER A 277 -54.21 4.18 42.63
N HIS A 278 -55.14 4.52 41.74
CA HIS A 278 -56.40 5.22 42.04
C HIS A 278 -57.63 4.38 41.68
N LYS A 279 -57.68 3.11 42.13
CA LYS A 279 -58.94 2.35 42.22
C LYS A 279 -59.27 2.04 43.68
N PRO A 280 -60.51 2.31 44.14
CA PRO A 280 -60.95 1.90 45.47
C PRO A 280 -61.12 0.37 45.53
N SER A 281 -60.94 -0.14 46.74
CA SER A 281 -61.10 -1.52 47.19
C SER A 281 -62.33 -2.24 46.63
N ASN A 282 -62.15 -3.07 45.59
CA ASN A 282 -62.91 -4.31 45.45
C ASN A 282 -62.19 -5.27 44.47
N PRO A 283 -61.87 -6.53 44.86
CA PRO A 283 -61.19 -7.45 43.98
C PRO A 283 -62.22 -8.15 43.07
N VAL A 284 -62.08 -7.99 41.76
CA VAL A 284 -62.64 -8.94 40.78
C VAL A 284 -61.46 -9.63 40.12
N PRO A 285 -61.35 -10.96 40.15
CA PRO A 285 -60.21 -11.68 39.61
C PRO A 285 -60.26 -11.63 38.08
N ILE A 286 -59.36 -10.87 37.47
CA ILE A 286 -59.10 -10.94 36.04
C ILE A 286 -57.90 -11.85 35.87
N HIS A 287 -58.14 -13.06 35.35
CA HIS A 287 -57.09 -13.99 34.93
C HIS A 287 -56.22 -13.32 33.85
N LEU A 288 -55.01 -12.93 34.23
CA LEU A 288 -53.94 -12.52 33.31
C LEU A 288 -53.45 -13.75 32.54
N LYS A 289 -54.00 -13.98 31.34
CA LYS A 289 -53.42 -14.85 30.31
C LYS A 289 -52.45 -14.06 29.42
N TYR A 290 -51.41 -13.42 29.96
CA TYR A 290 -50.31 -12.91 29.14
C TYR A 290 -49.01 -12.89 29.94
N SER A 291 -48.48 -14.07 30.25
CA SER A 291 -47.08 -14.23 30.66
C SER A 291 -46.48 -15.42 29.89
N ASN A 292 -46.20 -15.24 28.59
CA ASN A 292 -45.24 -16.09 27.86
C ASN A 292 -44.97 -15.68 26.39
N VAL A 293 -44.70 -14.40 26.09
CA VAL A 293 -44.25 -14.03 24.71
C VAL A 293 -43.12 -12.97 24.68
N LEU A 294 -42.29 -12.85 25.71
CA LEU A 294 -41.15 -11.91 25.68
C LEU A 294 -39.79 -12.54 26.02
N TYR A 295 -39.66 -13.87 25.94
CA TYR A 295 -38.38 -14.58 26.11
C TYR A 295 -37.99 -15.49 24.94
N GLN A 296 -38.51 -15.24 23.74
CA GLN A 296 -37.95 -15.80 22.50
C GLN A 296 -37.90 -14.70 21.44
N GLY A 297 -36.69 -14.29 21.09
CA GLY A 297 -36.46 -13.23 20.09
C GLY A 297 -35.16 -12.46 20.22
N ILE A 298 -34.15 -12.96 20.97
CA ILE A 298 -32.75 -12.61 20.76
C ILE A 298 -32.11 -13.85 20.16
N GLU A 299 -32.22 -13.98 18.84
CA GLU A 299 -31.31 -14.74 17.96
C GLU A 299 -31.78 -14.49 16.52
N LEU A 300 -31.12 -13.53 15.88
CA LEU A 300 -30.67 -13.48 14.46
C LEU A 300 -30.02 -12.12 14.18
#